data_AF-A0A6J4QJG7-F1
#
_entry.id   AF-A0A6J4QJG7-F1
#
_cell.length_a   1.000
_cell.length_b   1.000
_cell.length_c   1.000
_cell.angle_alpha   90.00
_cell.angle_beta   90.00
_cell.angle_gamma   90.00
#
_symmetry.space_group_name_H-M   'P 1'
#
loop_
_entity.id
_entity.type
_entity.pdbx_description
1 polymer ?
#
loop_
_entity_poly.entity_id
_entity_poly.type
_entity_poly.pdbx_seq_one_letter_code
_entity_poly.pdbx_strand_id
1 'polypeptide(L)'
;MIRHPWRDESGVALALAVIVVVLVGVLAAGFLAVVRSDLRSTISANGGQRAFDLADAGAQAAAARLRTDANPGHYDAGATDNTGWAYVSPDGTPPGAPPGKTLVFDDGSARVTVRYLLPATTAAQQRKKDRAPERVPDGLSDYPDRDFFLVVSEGVSGEARRKVEVILYATDPGGVERWSWREAYE
;
A
#
# COMPACT_ATOMS: atom_id res chain seq x y z
N MET A 1 -16.95 -82.44 28.84
CA MET A 1 -15.69 -81.67 28.91
C MET A 1 -15.56 -80.88 27.61
N ILE A 2 -15.74 -79.56 27.64
CA ILE A 2 -15.60 -78.70 26.46
C ILE A 2 -14.43 -77.76 26.75
N ARG A 3 -13.35 -77.86 25.97
CA ARG A 3 -12.20 -76.94 26.02
C ARG A 3 -12.46 -75.82 25.01
N HIS A 4 -12.47 -74.56 25.46
CA HIS A 4 -12.45 -73.40 24.58
C HIS A 4 -11.01 -73.03 24.21
N PRO A 5 -10.69 -72.83 22.92
CA PRO A 5 -9.38 -72.36 22.48
C PRO A 5 -9.32 -70.82 22.62
N TRP A 6 -8.60 -70.35 23.63
CA TRP A 6 -8.20 -68.94 23.77
C TRP A 6 -6.77 -68.80 23.26
N ARG A 7 -6.58 -68.63 21.94
CA ARG A 7 -5.28 -68.26 21.37
C ARG A 7 -5.44 -67.97 19.87
N ASP A 8 -5.56 -66.68 19.52
CA ASP A 8 -4.96 -66.05 18.33
C ASP A 8 -5.47 -64.62 18.01
N GLU A 9 -6.40 -64.06 18.76
CA GLU A 9 -6.93 -62.70 18.47
C GLU A 9 -5.99 -61.55 18.88
N SER A 10 -4.98 -61.82 19.72
CA SER A 10 -4.10 -60.78 20.27
C SER A 10 -3.17 -60.12 19.24
N GLY A 11 -2.73 -60.85 18.20
CA GLY A 11 -1.86 -60.31 17.15
C GLY A 11 -2.59 -59.37 16.19
N VAL A 12 -3.85 -59.70 15.88
CA VAL A 12 -4.71 -58.88 15.00
C VAL A 12 -5.14 -57.61 15.71
N ALA A 13 -5.48 -57.67 17.00
CA ALA A 13 -5.85 -56.50 17.79
C ALA A 13 -4.71 -55.47 17.89
N LEU A 14 -3.46 -55.95 18.06
CA LEU A 14 -2.29 -55.06 18.13
C LEU A 14 -2.01 -54.40 16.77
N ALA A 15 -2.07 -55.16 15.67
CA ALA A 15 -1.91 -54.60 14.33
C ALA A 15 -2.99 -53.55 14.02
N LEU A 16 -4.24 -53.82 14.39
CA LEU A 16 -5.36 -52.88 14.22
C LEU A 16 -5.17 -51.60 15.05
N ALA A 17 -4.74 -51.73 16.31
CA ALA A 17 -4.48 -50.58 17.18
C ALA A 17 -3.39 -49.66 16.60
N VAL A 18 -2.31 -50.24 16.07
CA VAL A 18 -1.23 -49.48 15.41
C VAL A 18 -1.78 -48.74 14.18
N ILE A 19 -2.56 -49.41 13.33
CA ILE A 19 -3.16 -48.78 12.15
C ILE A 19 -4.08 -47.61 12.55
N VAL A 20 -4.93 -47.79 13.57
CA VAL A 20 -5.82 -46.73 14.05
C VAL A 20 -5.04 -45.53 14.58
N VAL A 21 -3.99 -45.75 15.37
CA VAL A 21 -3.14 -44.66 15.88
C VAL A 21 -2.47 -43.90 14.74
N VAL A 22 -1.96 -44.60 13.72
CA VAL A 22 -1.37 -43.97 12.53
C VAL A 22 -2.41 -43.15 11.77
N LEU A 23 -3.61 -43.69 11.55
CA LEU A 23 -4.70 -42.99 10.85
C LEU A 23 -5.12 -41.73 11.61
N VAL A 24 -5.26 -41.81 12.93
CA VAL A 24 -5.56 -40.63 13.77
C VAL A 24 -4.44 -39.61 13.69
N GLY A 25 -3.18 -40.04 13.70
CA GLY A 25 -2.03 -39.15 13.52
C GLY A 25 -2.04 -38.42 12.18
N VAL A 26 -2.32 -39.13 11.09
CA VAL A 26 -2.43 -38.56 9.74
C VAL A 26 -3.59 -37.58 9.66
N LEU A 27 -4.75 -37.91 10.24
CA LEU A 27 -5.91 -37.01 10.27
C LEU A 27 -5.63 -35.73 11.08
N ALA A 28 -5.01 -35.86 12.24
CA ALA A 28 -4.63 -34.71 13.07
C ALA A 28 -3.61 -33.80 12.37
N ALA A 29 -2.60 -34.38 11.72
CA ALA A 29 -1.61 -33.63 10.95
C ALA A 29 -2.24 -32.93 9.72
N GLY A 30 -3.14 -33.63 9.01
CA GLY A 30 -3.88 -33.06 7.88
C GLY A 30 -4.75 -31.88 8.30
N PHE A 31 -5.49 -32.01 9.41
CA PHE A 31 -6.30 -30.93 9.96
C PHE A 31 -5.46 -29.71 10.36
N LEU A 32 -4.33 -29.93 11.05
CA LEU A 32 -3.44 -28.84 11.45
C LEU A 32 -2.85 -28.10 10.24
N ALA A 33 -2.52 -28.81 9.17
CA ALA A 33 -2.03 -28.21 7.94
C ALA A 33 -3.08 -27.31 7.28
N VAL A 34 -4.35 -27.74 7.23
CA VAL A 34 -5.47 -26.95 6.71
C VAL A 34 -5.70 -25.69 7.54
N VAL A 35 -5.78 -25.81 8.87
CA VAL A 35 -5.97 -24.65 9.76
C VAL A 35 -4.85 -23.62 9.60
N ARG A 36 -3.60 -24.08 9.48
CA ARG A 36 -2.45 -23.18 9.25
C ARG A 36 -2.54 -22.47 7.89
N SER A 37 -3.04 -23.16 6.86
CA SER A 37 -3.26 -22.58 5.53
C SER A 37 -4.35 -21.49 5.57
N ASP A 38 -5.47 -21.76 6.22
CA ASP A 38 -6.60 -20.82 6.31
C ASP A 38 -6.26 -19.57 7.13
N LEU A 39 -5.50 -19.73 8.22
CA LEU A 39 -5.00 -18.62 9.02
C LEU A 39 -4.02 -17.73 8.20
N ARG A 40 -3.11 -18.33 7.44
CA ARG A 40 -2.21 -17.56 6.55
C ARG A 40 -2.98 -16.83 5.46
N SER A 41 -3.98 -17.46 4.85
CA SER A 41 -4.83 -16.84 3.84
C SER A 41 -5.57 -15.63 4.42
N THR A 42 -6.15 -15.77 5.61
CA THR A 42 -6.89 -14.70 6.28
C THR A 42 -5.98 -13.54 6.72
N ILE A 43 -4.80 -13.84 7.28
CA ILE A 43 -3.83 -12.82 7.68
C ILE A 43 -3.28 -12.08 6.45
N SER A 44 -3.01 -12.78 5.35
CA SER A 44 -2.55 -12.18 4.09
C SER A 44 -3.63 -11.30 3.44
N ALA A 45 -4.86 -11.80 3.37
CA ALA A 45 -6.00 -11.03 2.86
C ALA A 45 -6.26 -9.76 3.69
N ASN A 46 -6.19 -9.86 5.03
CA ASN A 46 -6.30 -8.70 5.91
C ASN A 46 -5.09 -7.76 5.83
N GLY A 47 -3.89 -8.28 5.64
CA GLY A 47 -2.67 -7.48 5.49
C GLY A 47 -2.71 -6.61 4.23
N GLY A 48 -3.24 -7.15 3.13
CA GLY A 48 -3.45 -6.39 1.89
C GLY A 48 -4.39 -5.21 2.06
N GLN A 49 -5.55 -5.43 2.69
CA GLN A 49 -6.51 -4.34 2.96
C GLN A 49 -5.92 -3.30 3.91
N ARG A 50 -5.24 -3.71 4.98
CA ARG A 50 -4.60 -2.78 5.92
C ARG A 50 -3.50 -1.94 5.28
N ALA A 51 -2.64 -2.57 4.47
CA ALA A 51 -1.61 -1.84 3.72
C ALA A 51 -2.24 -0.78 2.80
N PHE A 52 -3.39 -1.09 2.19
CA PHE A 52 -4.16 -0.15 1.40
C PHE A 52 -4.73 1.00 2.25
N ASP A 53 -5.35 0.70 3.38
CA ASP A 53 -5.92 1.70 4.29
C ASP A 53 -4.82 2.66 4.81
N LEU A 54 -3.63 2.13 5.12
CA LEU A 54 -2.45 2.93 5.47
C LEU A 54 -1.99 3.83 4.32
N ALA A 55 -2.00 3.31 3.08
CA ALA A 55 -1.68 4.10 1.90
C ALA A 55 -2.68 5.24 1.70
N ASP A 56 -3.99 4.99 1.84
CA ASP A 56 -5.01 6.04 1.73
C ASP A 56 -4.89 7.07 2.86
N ALA A 57 -4.64 6.64 4.10
CA ALA A 57 -4.38 7.53 5.23
C ALA A 57 -3.17 8.45 4.96
N GLY A 58 -2.11 7.93 4.35
CA GLY A 58 -0.96 8.72 3.92
C GLY A 58 -1.32 9.77 2.87
N ALA A 59 -2.18 9.42 1.89
CA ALA A 59 -2.67 10.37 0.89
C ALA A 59 -3.56 11.47 1.52
N GLN A 60 -4.40 11.11 2.49
CA GLN A 60 -5.21 12.07 3.25
C GLN A 60 -4.34 13.02 4.09
N ALA A 61 -3.26 12.51 4.69
CA ALA A 61 -2.30 13.34 5.43
C ALA A 61 -1.57 14.33 4.52
N ALA A 62 -1.21 13.92 3.30
CA ALA A 62 -0.67 14.85 2.30
C ALA A 62 -1.70 15.92 1.88
N ALA A 63 -2.97 15.55 1.72
CA ALA A 63 -4.02 16.53 1.45
C ALA A 63 -4.15 17.56 2.60
N ALA A 64 -4.07 17.11 3.85
CA ALA A 64 -4.06 18.03 5.00
C ALA A 64 -2.83 18.94 5.01
N ARG A 65 -1.66 18.42 4.60
CA ARG A 65 -0.44 19.24 4.44
C ARG A 65 -0.63 20.32 3.38
N LEU A 66 -1.17 19.97 2.21
CA LEU A 66 -1.42 20.93 1.12
C LEU A 66 -2.41 22.03 1.52
N ARG A 67 -3.39 21.75 2.40
CA ARG A 67 -4.28 22.81 2.93
C ARG A 67 -3.53 23.87 3.74
N THR A 68 -2.38 23.51 4.31
CA THR A 68 -1.55 24.42 5.13
C THR A 68 -0.43 25.06 4.29
N ASP A 69 0.11 24.30 3.35
CA ASP A 69 1.27 24.68 2.54
C ASP A 69 1.16 24.02 1.16
N ALA A 70 0.52 24.74 0.23
CA ALA A 70 0.38 24.38 -1.18
C ALA A 70 1.40 25.13 -2.06
N ASN A 71 2.47 25.72 -1.51
CA ASN A 71 3.44 26.42 -2.34
C ASN A 71 4.13 25.44 -3.31
N PRO A 72 4.01 25.60 -4.65
CA PRO A 72 4.64 24.71 -5.63
C PRO A 72 6.14 24.52 -5.43
N GLY A 73 6.86 25.59 -5.05
CA GLY A 73 8.32 25.56 -4.86
C GLY A 73 8.79 24.66 -3.70
N HIS A 74 7.88 24.24 -2.81
CA HIS A 74 8.18 23.29 -1.74
C HIS A 74 8.08 21.81 -2.18
N TYR A 75 7.61 21.56 -3.42
CA TYR A 75 7.32 20.24 -3.99
C TYR A 75 7.75 20.09 -5.46
N ASP A 76 8.55 21.01 -6.00
CA ASP A 76 8.91 21.10 -7.43
C ASP A 76 10.08 20.19 -7.85
N ALA A 77 10.50 19.29 -6.96
CA ALA A 77 11.63 18.37 -7.10
C ALA A 77 13.02 19.04 -7.15
N GLY A 78 13.13 20.38 -7.01
CA GLY A 78 14.38 21.13 -6.83
C GLY A 78 14.83 21.14 -5.36
N ALA A 79 15.97 20.54 -5.04
CA ALA A 79 16.25 20.09 -3.67
C ALA A 79 16.62 21.17 -2.63
N THR A 80 16.70 22.46 -2.97
CA THR A 80 17.16 23.48 -1.99
C THR A 80 16.11 23.84 -0.96
N ASP A 81 14.83 23.86 -1.35
CA ASP A 81 13.72 24.36 -0.51
C ASP A 81 12.59 23.32 -0.34
N ASN A 82 12.85 22.08 -0.76
CA ASN A 82 11.90 20.98 -0.67
C ASN A 82 11.56 20.63 0.78
N THR A 83 10.27 20.49 1.06
CA THR A 83 9.82 19.99 2.37
C THR A 83 10.12 18.50 2.52
N GLY A 84 10.04 17.99 3.75
CA GLY A 84 10.15 16.55 4.03
C GLY A 84 9.09 15.67 3.34
N TRP A 85 8.11 16.26 2.67
CA TRP A 85 7.06 15.56 1.91
C TRP A 85 7.35 15.55 0.40
N ALA A 86 8.30 16.33 -0.09
CA ALA A 86 8.56 16.46 -1.51
C ALA A 86 9.04 15.14 -2.13
N TYR A 87 8.62 14.90 -3.37
CA TYR A 87 9.23 13.89 -4.23
C TYR A 87 10.60 14.38 -4.69
N VAL A 88 11.62 13.53 -4.50
CA VAL A 88 12.96 13.77 -5.02
C VAL A 88 13.29 12.64 -5.99
N SER A 89 13.69 12.99 -7.21
CA SER A 89 14.04 11.98 -8.22
C SER A 89 15.33 11.25 -7.82
N PRO A 90 15.36 9.91 -7.86
CA PRO A 90 16.52 9.14 -7.43
C PRO A 90 17.80 9.49 -8.21
N ASP A 91 17.67 9.77 -9.51
CA ASP A 91 18.80 10.04 -10.43
C ASP A 91 19.49 11.40 -10.22
N GLY A 92 18.91 12.27 -9.38
CA GLY A 92 19.42 13.63 -9.14
C GLY A 92 19.53 13.99 -7.66
N THR A 93 19.35 13.03 -6.75
CA THR A 93 19.26 13.24 -5.29
C THR A 93 20.49 13.99 -4.76
N PRO A 94 20.38 15.27 -4.37
CA PRO A 94 21.48 15.93 -3.70
C PRO A 94 21.66 15.32 -2.30
N PRO A 95 22.88 15.30 -1.74
CA PRO A 95 23.10 14.78 -0.40
C PRO A 95 22.16 15.46 0.61
N GLY A 96 21.33 14.68 1.30
CA GLY A 96 20.39 15.18 2.31
C GLY A 96 18.96 15.44 1.83
N ALA A 97 18.62 15.18 0.56
CA ALA A 97 17.26 15.34 0.09
C ALA A 97 16.29 14.34 0.76
N PRO A 98 15.10 14.79 1.20
CA PRO A 98 14.19 13.94 1.96
C PRO A 98 13.60 12.83 1.08
N PRO A 99 13.60 11.56 1.53
CA PRO A 99 13.09 10.42 0.76
C PRO A 99 11.55 10.31 0.80
N GLY A 100 10.85 11.44 0.95
CA GLY A 100 9.45 11.51 1.34
C GLY A 100 9.22 11.38 2.85
N LYS A 101 7.97 11.61 3.26
CA LYS A 101 7.53 11.56 4.65
C LYS A 101 7.09 10.14 5.02
N THR A 102 7.71 9.55 6.03
CA THR A 102 7.18 8.33 6.65
C THR A 102 6.24 8.68 7.80
N LEU A 103 5.04 8.11 7.77
CA LEU A 103 4.05 8.12 8.83
C LEU A 103 4.02 6.74 9.47
N VAL A 104 4.10 6.67 10.79
CA VAL A 104 4.11 5.41 11.55
C VAL A 104 2.79 5.28 12.29
N PHE A 105 2.18 4.11 12.19
CA PHE A 105 0.92 3.73 12.82
C PHE A 105 1.15 2.46 13.65
N ASP A 106 0.17 2.10 14.48
CA ASP A 106 0.29 0.94 15.37
C ASP A 106 0.47 -0.39 14.61
N ASP A 107 -0.07 -0.48 13.41
CA ASP A 107 -0.14 -1.70 12.58
C ASP A 107 0.70 -1.63 11.29
N GLY A 108 1.45 -0.54 11.10
CA GLY A 108 2.27 -0.37 9.90
C GLY A 108 2.81 1.03 9.70
N SER A 109 3.17 1.33 8.45
CA SER A 109 3.64 2.66 8.07
C SER A 109 3.19 3.03 6.67
N ALA A 110 3.13 4.33 6.40
CA ALA A 110 2.91 4.88 5.08
C ALA A 110 4.06 5.80 4.69
N ARG A 111 4.67 5.58 3.53
CA ARG A 111 5.65 6.49 2.94
C ARG A 111 4.95 7.35 1.90
N VAL A 112 5.01 8.66 2.08
CA VAL A 112 4.26 9.63 1.27
C VAL A 112 5.23 10.60 0.59
N THR A 113 5.02 10.82 -0.70
CA THR A 113 5.70 11.86 -1.48
C THR A 113 4.67 12.73 -2.19
N VAL A 114 4.98 14.01 -2.32
CA VAL A 114 4.16 15.01 -2.97
C VAL A 114 5.01 15.70 -4.04
N ARG A 115 4.50 15.80 -5.25
CA ARG A 115 5.17 16.44 -6.37
C ARG A 115 4.25 17.44 -7.03
N TYR A 116 4.73 18.66 -7.23
CA TYR A 116 4.02 19.63 -8.06
C TYR A 116 3.97 19.15 -9.53
N LEU A 117 2.81 19.28 -10.16
CA LEU A 117 2.60 18.94 -11.56
C LEU A 117 2.63 20.23 -12.39
N LEU A 118 3.57 20.30 -13.32
CA LEU A 118 3.74 21.48 -14.16
C LEU A 118 2.48 21.71 -15.01
N PRO A 119 2.09 22.97 -15.29
CA PRO A 119 0.93 23.25 -16.11
C PRO A 119 1.06 22.65 -17.52
N ALA A 120 -0.04 22.11 -18.06
CA ALA A 120 -0.08 21.58 -19.42
C ALA A 120 -0.66 22.64 -20.37
N THR A 121 0.18 23.31 -21.15
CA THR A 121 -0.25 24.35 -22.12
C THR A 121 -0.68 23.75 -23.47
N THR A 122 -0.35 22.49 -23.72
CA THR A 122 -0.68 21.76 -24.96
C THR A 122 -1.34 20.42 -24.67
N ALA A 123 -2.18 19.94 -25.60
CA ALA A 123 -2.81 18.61 -25.50
C ALA A 123 -1.78 17.46 -25.41
N ALA A 124 -0.61 17.63 -26.02
CA ALA A 124 0.48 16.66 -25.92
C ALA A 124 1.08 16.60 -24.50
N GLN A 125 1.12 17.72 -23.78
CA GLN A 125 1.65 17.78 -22.41
C GLN A 125 0.71 17.12 -21.39
N GLN A 126 -0.62 17.16 -21.59
CA GLN A 126 -1.58 16.52 -20.66
C GLN A 126 -1.34 15.01 -20.47
N ARG A 127 -0.66 14.36 -21.42
CA ARG A 127 -0.33 12.94 -21.36
C ARG A 127 1.00 12.64 -20.65
N LYS A 128 1.75 13.68 -20.26
CA LYS A 128 3.04 13.51 -19.58
C LYS A 128 2.83 13.37 -18.08
N LYS A 129 3.61 12.48 -17.44
CA LYS A 129 3.48 12.15 -16.00
C LYS A 129 3.84 13.32 -15.07
N ASP A 130 4.67 14.25 -15.54
CA ASP A 130 5.13 15.45 -14.81
C ASP A 130 4.23 16.66 -15.01
N ARG A 131 3.09 16.49 -15.69
CA ARG A 131 2.18 17.58 -16.06
C ARG A 131 0.80 17.41 -15.43
N ALA A 132 0.14 18.54 -15.22
CA ALA A 132 -1.25 18.58 -14.80
C ALA A 132 -2.14 17.90 -15.85
N PRO A 133 -3.20 17.20 -15.41
CA PRO A 133 -4.06 16.44 -16.32
C PRO A 133 -4.97 17.34 -17.18
N GLU A 134 -5.32 18.52 -16.67
CA GLU A 134 -6.13 19.51 -17.38
C GLU A 134 -5.25 20.40 -18.24
N ARG A 135 -5.78 20.97 -19.32
CA ARG A 135 -5.02 21.95 -20.12
C ARG A 135 -5.26 23.33 -19.52
N VAL A 136 -4.20 24.12 -19.44
CA VAL A 136 -4.31 25.54 -19.10
C VAL A 136 -5.20 26.23 -20.13
N PRO A 137 -6.11 27.16 -19.73
CA PRO A 137 -6.91 27.94 -20.66
C PRO A 137 -6.04 28.66 -21.71
N ASP A 138 -6.59 28.82 -22.93
CA ASP A 138 -5.84 29.43 -24.02
C ASP A 138 -5.38 30.86 -23.66
N GLY A 139 -4.12 31.16 -23.95
CA GLY A 139 -3.51 32.46 -23.64
C GLY A 139 -2.90 32.58 -22.24
N LEU A 140 -3.00 31.55 -21.39
CA LEU A 140 -2.35 31.51 -20.08
C LEU A 140 -1.17 30.52 -20.06
N SER A 141 -0.19 30.81 -19.21
CA SER A 141 0.95 29.93 -18.93
C SER A 141 0.74 29.05 -17.70
N ASP A 142 -0.25 29.38 -16.86
CA ASP A 142 -0.55 28.73 -15.59
C ASP A 142 -2.07 28.76 -15.30
N TYR A 143 -2.53 27.93 -14.37
CA TYR A 143 -3.91 27.98 -13.90
C TYR A 143 -4.07 29.14 -12.90
N PRO A 144 -5.07 30.03 -13.09
CA PRO A 144 -5.21 31.22 -12.26
C PRO A 144 -5.77 30.93 -10.86
N ASP A 145 -6.39 29.77 -10.66
CA ASP A 145 -7.22 29.45 -9.50
C ASP A 145 -6.79 28.18 -8.76
N ARG A 146 -5.80 27.44 -9.28
CA ARG A 146 -5.44 26.15 -8.72
C ARG A 146 -4.03 25.66 -9.06
N ASP A 147 -3.47 24.84 -8.18
CA ASP A 147 -2.22 24.13 -8.42
C ASP A 147 -2.44 22.62 -8.32
N PHE A 148 -1.82 21.85 -9.21
CA PHE A 148 -1.95 20.40 -9.22
C PHE A 148 -0.75 19.71 -8.55
N PHE A 149 -1.04 18.71 -7.72
CA PHE A 149 -0.05 17.92 -7.00
C PHE A 149 -0.30 16.43 -7.20
N LEU A 150 0.74 15.67 -7.54
CA LEU A 150 0.74 14.23 -7.48
C LEU A 150 1.22 13.77 -6.11
N VAL A 151 0.34 13.07 -5.40
CA VAL A 151 0.65 12.38 -4.16
C VAL A 151 0.83 10.90 -4.46
N VAL A 152 1.95 10.34 -4.02
CA VAL A 152 2.20 8.90 -4.03
C VAL A 152 2.38 8.44 -2.59
N SER A 153 1.52 7.53 -2.15
CA SER A 153 1.54 6.96 -0.80
C SER A 153 1.67 5.45 -0.88
N GLU A 154 2.69 4.89 -0.22
CA GLU A 154 2.93 3.46 -0.12
C GLU A 154 2.71 3.02 1.33
N GLY A 155 1.67 2.22 1.57
CA GLY A 155 1.36 1.65 2.87
C GLY A 155 1.94 0.23 3.01
N VAL A 156 2.44 -0.07 4.20
CA VAL A 156 3.09 -1.34 4.54
C VAL A 156 2.50 -1.88 5.84
N SER A 157 1.94 -3.10 5.80
CA SER A 157 1.41 -3.83 6.96
C SER A 157 1.90 -5.28 6.92
N GLY A 158 2.83 -5.63 7.81
CA GLY A 158 3.50 -6.94 7.80
C GLY A 158 4.30 -7.13 6.50
N GLU A 159 4.00 -8.19 5.75
CA GLU A 159 4.61 -8.47 4.44
C GLU A 159 3.86 -7.80 3.27
N ALA A 160 2.66 -7.29 3.51
CA ALA A 160 1.84 -6.68 2.46
C ALA A 160 2.26 -5.22 2.22
N ARG A 161 2.30 -4.85 0.93
CA ARG A 161 2.53 -3.48 0.48
C ARG A 161 1.48 -3.08 -0.55
N ARG A 162 1.00 -1.85 -0.44
CA ARG A 162 0.03 -1.26 -1.36
C ARG A 162 0.40 0.19 -1.63
N LYS A 163 0.14 0.62 -2.86
CA LYS A 163 0.49 1.96 -3.33
C LYS A 163 -0.74 2.64 -3.90
N VAL A 164 -0.89 3.90 -3.55
CA VAL A 164 -1.97 4.76 -4.03
C VAL A 164 -1.34 5.99 -4.66
N GLU A 165 -1.82 6.34 -5.85
CA GLU A 165 -1.49 7.59 -6.52
C GLU A 165 -2.74 8.46 -6.60
N VAL A 166 -2.62 9.68 -6.10
CA VAL A 166 -3.72 10.65 -6.05
C VAL A 166 -3.25 11.95 -6.69
N ILE A 167 -4.05 12.49 -7.59
CA ILE A 167 -3.85 13.87 -8.06
C ILE A 167 -4.80 14.74 -7.26
N LEU A 168 -4.23 15.71 -6.56
CA LEU A 168 -4.93 16.73 -5.81
C LEU A 168 -4.78 18.06 -6.53
N TYR A 169 -5.77 18.94 -6.41
CA TYR A 169 -5.58 20.35 -6.71
C TYR A 169 -5.85 21.18 -5.47
N ALA A 170 -4.95 22.14 -5.23
CA ALA A 170 -5.15 23.18 -4.24
C ALA A 170 -5.78 24.39 -4.93
N THR A 171 -6.73 25.05 -4.27
CA THR A 171 -7.42 26.27 -4.71
C THR A 171 -7.23 27.33 -3.64
N ASP A 172 -7.20 28.59 -4.05
CA ASP A 172 -7.21 29.69 -3.10
C ASP A 172 -8.64 30.05 -2.66
N PRO A 173 -8.91 30.24 -1.34
CA PRO A 173 -7.98 30.12 -0.21
C PRO A 173 -8.03 28.74 0.48
N GLY A 174 -7.01 27.89 0.27
CA GLY A 174 -6.75 26.68 1.06
C GLY A 174 -7.65 25.46 0.79
N GLY A 175 -8.49 25.50 -0.25
CA GLY A 175 -9.31 24.35 -0.65
C GLY A 175 -8.44 23.28 -1.30
N VAL A 176 -8.49 22.03 -0.83
CA VAL A 176 -7.79 20.90 -1.47
C VAL A 176 -8.80 19.84 -1.84
N GLU A 177 -8.90 19.57 -3.13
CA GLU A 177 -9.84 18.64 -3.71
C GLU A 177 -9.12 17.55 -4.51
N ARG A 178 -9.79 16.40 -4.66
CA ARG A 178 -9.25 15.23 -5.33
C ARG A 178 -9.71 15.22 -6.77
N TRP A 179 -8.76 15.25 -7.71
CA TRP A 179 -9.03 15.14 -9.13
C TRP A 179 -9.14 13.67 -9.58
N SER A 180 -8.15 12.84 -9.20
CA SER A 180 -8.13 11.42 -9.54
C SER A 180 -7.47 10.62 -8.45
N TRP A 181 -7.85 9.36 -8.37
CA TRP A 181 -7.35 8.38 -7.42
C TRP A 181 -7.22 7.05 -8.14
N ARG A 182 -6.09 6.39 -7.96
CA ARG A 182 -5.87 5.03 -8.42
C ARG A 182 -5.02 4.25 -7.44
N GLU A 183 -5.38 2.99 -7.25
CA GLU A 183 -4.45 2.00 -6.73
C GLU A 183 -3.38 1.73 -7.79
N ALA A 184 -2.12 1.80 -7.40
CA ALA A 184 -1.00 1.45 -8.25
C ALA A 184 -0.46 0.08 -7.81
N TYR A 185 -0.36 -0.83 -8.79
CA TYR A 185 0.33 -2.10 -8.59
C TYR A 185 1.77 -1.91 -9.08
N GLU A 186 2.74 -2.28 -8.24
CA GLU A 186 4.14 -2.47 -8.66
C GLU A 186 4.36 -3.90 -9.16
#